data_AF-A0A0B7ID92-F1
#
_entry.id   AF-A0A0B7ID92-F1
#
_cell.length_a   1.000
_cell.length_b   1.000
_cell.length_c   1.000
_cell.angle_alpha   90.00
_cell.angle_beta   90.00
_cell.angle_gamma   90.00
#
_symmetry.space_group_name_H-M   'P 1'
#
loop_
_entity.id
_entity.type
_entity.pdbx_description
1 polymer ?
#
loop_
_entity_poly.entity_id
_entity_poly.type
_entity_poly.pdbx_seq_one_letter_code
_entity_poly.pdbx_strand_id
1 'polypeptide(L)'
;MKKQNQTLLIILEESAFFSPEYYQIMTHQNVKYLKINCYSVIEVENVDEVYKELKNKSVPIEMELRNEPWGDRHFAIKDPNGIGIDIVTYTEPE
;
A
#
# COMPACT_ATOMS: atom_id res chain seq x y z
N MET A 1 20.62 -5.85 18.58
CA MET A 1 19.87 -7.07 18.19
C MET A 1 18.43 -6.96 18.68
N LYS A 2 17.50 -6.67 17.76
CA LYS A 2 16.11 -7.17 17.65
C LYS A 2 15.40 -6.34 16.57
N LYS A 3 15.69 -6.63 15.30
CA LYS A 3 14.78 -6.31 14.19
C LYS A 3 13.56 -7.21 14.38
N GLN A 4 12.53 -6.74 15.08
CA GLN A 4 11.27 -7.47 15.23
C GLN A 4 10.28 -6.94 14.20
N ASN A 5 10.10 -7.70 13.12
CA ASN A 5 8.83 -7.94 12.43
C ASN A 5 7.94 -6.72 12.09
N GLN A 6 8.49 -5.67 11.47
CA GLN A 6 7.69 -4.59 10.88
C GLN A 6 7.04 -4.97 9.53
N THR A 7 7.53 -6.01 8.85
CA THR A 7 6.97 -6.48 7.57
C THR A 7 5.54 -7.04 7.65
N LEU A 8 5.05 -7.37 8.85
CA LEU A 8 3.70 -7.95 9.04
C LEU A 8 2.63 -6.90 9.39
N LEU A 9 3.02 -5.68 9.77
CA LEU A 9 2.08 -4.69 10.28
C LEU A 9 1.42 -3.85 9.17
N ILE A 10 2.12 -3.62 8.06
CA ILE A 10 1.59 -2.85 6.91
C ILE A 10 0.39 -3.56 6.26
N ILE A 11 0.37 -4.90 6.25
CA ILE A 11 -0.74 -5.69 5.69
C ILE A 11 -2.04 -5.52 6.51
N LEU A 12 -1.94 -5.20 7.81
CA LEU A 12 -3.11 -5.14 8.69
C LEU A 12 -3.79 -3.77 8.68
N GLU A 13 -3.09 -2.66 8.50
CA GLU A 13 -3.73 -1.34 8.52
C GLU A 13 -4.40 -0.98 7.18
N GLU A 14 -3.88 -1.43 6.03
CA GLU A 14 -4.59 -1.25 4.75
C GLU A 14 -5.83 -2.17 4.62
N SER A 15 -5.92 -3.23 5.42
CA SER A 15 -7.13 -4.06 5.48
C SER A 15 -8.35 -3.30 6.03
N ALA A 16 -8.15 -2.19 6.74
CA ALA A 16 -9.24 -1.33 7.20
C ALA A 16 -9.93 -0.56 6.05
N PHE A 17 -9.34 -0.52 4.85
CA PHE A 17 -10.01 -0.03 3.65
C PHE A 17 -11.07 -1.02 3.11
N PHE A 18 -11.06 -2.27 3.58
CA PHE A 18 -12.03 -3.30 3.24
C PHE A 18 -12.80 -3.74 4.50
N SER A 19 -13.95 -3.12 4.73
CA SER A 19 -14.83 -3.51 5.84
C SER A 19 -15.20 -5.00 5.78
N PRO A 20 -15.43 -5.67 6.93
CA PRO A 20 -15.88 -7.07 6.98
C PRO A 20 -17.17 -7.34 6.18
N GLU A 21 -17.96 -6.30 5.94
CA GLU A 21 -19.20 -6.36 5.15
C GLU A 21 -18.93 -6.66 3.66
N TYR A 22 -17.74 -6.29 3.14
CA TYR A 22 -17.33 -6.59 1.76
C TYR A 22 -17.11 -8.08 1.51
N TYR A 23 -16.66 -8.83 2.54
CA TYR A 23 -16.46 -10.28 2.44
C TYR A 23 -17.78 -11.05 2.43
N GLN A 24 -18.81 -10.58 3.14
CA GLN A 24 -20.05 -11.34 3.26
C GLN A 24 -20.90 -11.29 1.98
N ILE A 25 -20.87 -10.19 1.22
CA ILE A 25 -21.70 -10.01 0.01
C ILE A 25 -21.30 -10.99 -1.11
N MET A 26 -20.07 -11.50 -1.12
CA MET A 26 -19.60 -12.45 -2.15
C MET A 26 -20.01 -13.90 -1.90
N THR A 27 -20.58 -14.26 -0.75
CA THR A 27 -20.74 -15.67 -0.36
C THR A 27 -22.01 -16.36 -0.88
N HIS A 28 -22.98 -15.63 -1.47
CA HIS A 28 -24.31 -16.21 -1.74
C HIS A 28 -24.71 -16.37 -3.20
N GLN A 29 -23.92 -15.95 -4.20
CA GLN A 29 -24.18 -16.29 -5.61
C GLN A 29 -22.89 -16.45 -6.43
N ASN A 30 -22.57 -17.69 -6.84
CA ASN A 30 -21.64 -18.04 -7.93
C ASN A 30 -20.25 -17.34 -7.93
N VAL A 31 -19.39 -17.59 -6.94
CA VAL A 31 -17.99 -17.13 -6.98
C VAL A 31 -17.21 -17.97 -8.01
N LYS A 32 -16.98 -17.41 -9.20
CA LYS A 32 -16.21 -18.07 -10.26
C LYS A 32 -14.68 -17.84 -10.11
N TYR A 33 -14.27 -16.80 -9.37
CA TYR A 33 -12.86 -16.51 -9.06
C TYR A 33 -12.73 -15.76 -7.73
N LEU A 34 -11.76 -16.16 -6.90
CA LEU A 34 -11.34 -15.40 -5.72
C LEU A 34 -10.30 -14.36 -6.18
N LYS A 35 -10.64 -13.06 -6.13
CA LYS A 35 -9.66 -11.99 -6.35
C LYS A 35 -8.94 -11.72 -5.03
N ILE A 36 -7.74 -12.29 -4.88
CA ILE A 36 -6.84 -11.94 -3.78
C ILE A 36 -6.13 -10.63 -4.18
N ASN A 37 -6.41 -9.54 -3.46
CA ASN A 37 -5.65 -8.31 -3.63
C ASN A 37 -4.28 -8.53 -2.99
N CYS A 38 -3.25 -8.66 -3.82
CA CYS A 38 -1.86 -8.61 -3.38
C CYS A 38 -1.42 -7.15 -3.40
N TYR A 39 -0.70 -6.71 -2.38
CA TYR A 39 -0.14 -5.38 -2.30
C TYR A 39 1.37 -5.50 -2.17
N SER A 40 2.10 -4.76 -3.02
CA SER A 40 3.56 -4.80 -3.03
C SER A 40 4.11 -3.55 -2.39
N VAL A 41 5.07 -3.69 -1.49
CA VAL A 41 5.79 -2.56 -0.89
C VAL A 41 7.18 -2.49 -1.52
N ILE A 42 7.56 -1.31 -1.99
CA ILE A 42 8.89 -1.01 -2.51
C ILE A 42 9.54 0.03 -1.60
N GLU A 43 10.58 -0.40 -0.90
CA GLU A 43 11.42 0.51 -0.10
C GLU A 43 12.39 1.25 -1.02
N VAL A 44 12.44 2.58 -0.86
CA VAL A 44 13.33 3.47 -1.61
C VAL A 44 14.06 4.41 -0.66
N GLU A 45 15.26 4.83 -1.06
CA GLU A 45 16.07 5.75 -0.26
C GLU A 45 15.43 7.14 -0.12
N ASN A 46 14.80 7.64 -1.19
CA ASN A 46 14.13 8.94 -1.20
C ASN A 46 12.78 8.89 -1.94
N VAL A 47 11.72 8.72 -1.17
CA VAL A 47 10.34 8.66 -1.69
C VAL A 47 9.87 9.95 -2.37
N ASP A 48 10.37 11.13 -1.94
CA ASP A 48 10.01 12.42 -2.55
C ASP A 48 10.52 12.53 -4.00
N GLU A 49 11.69 11.99 -4.28
CA GLU A 49 12.25 11.96 -5.64
C GLU A 49 11.43 11.06 -6.56
N VAL A 50 11.11 9.84 -6.10
CA VAL A 50 10.30 8.89 -6.85
C VAL A 50 8.89 9.46 -7.10
N TYR A 51 8.28 10.05 -6.08
CA TYR A 51 6.96 10.68 -6.20
C TYR A 51 6.94 11.79 -7.25
N LYS A 52 7.94 12.69 -7.24
CA LYS A 52 8.08 13.76 -8.25
C LYS A 52 8.28 13.18 -9.65
N GLU A 53 9.13 12.17 -9.79
CA GLU A 53 9.40 11.51 -11.06
C GLU A 53 8.11 10.88 -11.64
N LEU A 54 7.34 10.17 -10.81
CA LEU A 54 6.11 9.53 -11.25
C LEU A 54 5.02 10.54 -11.59
N LYS A 55 4.88 11.65 -10.84
CA LYS A 55 3.99 12.76 -11.21
C LYS A 55 4.39 13.41 -12.54
N ASN A 56 5.70 13.61 -12.78
CA ASN A 56 6.19 14.16 -14.04
C ASN A 56 5.92 13.23 -15.24
N LYS A 57 5.86 11.92 -14.99
CA LYS A 57 5.47 10.91 -15.98
C LYS A 57 3.96 10.72 -16.10
N SER A 58 3.16 11.53 -15.39
CA SER A 58 1.69 11.44 -15.36
C SER A 58 1.17 10.08 -14.89
N VAL A 59 1.91 9.41 -13.99
CA VAL A 59 1.43 8.18 -13.36
C VAL A 59 0.32 8.53 -12.36
N PRO A 60 -0.84 7.86 -12.43
CA PRO A 60 -1.91 8.08 -11.46
C PRO A 60 -1.46 7.70 -10.05
N ILE A 61 -1.60 8.67 -9.13
CA ILE A 61 -1.35 8.48 -7.72
C ILE A 61 -2.67 8.04 -7.07
N GLU A 62 -2.71 6.85 -6.48
CA GLU A 62 -3.88 6.33 -5.77
C GLU A 62 -3.97 6.93 -4.36
N MET A 63 -2.82 7.19 -3.76
CA MET A 63 -2.70 7.78 -2.42
C MET A 63 -1.57 8.79 -2.41
N GLU A 64 -1.87 10.03 -2.05
CA GLU A 64 -0.91 11.13 -2.04
C GLU A 64 0.17 10.95 -0.97
N LEU A 65 1.36 11.49 -1.24
CA LEU A 65 2.53 11.42 -0.36
C LEU A 65 2.24 12.01 1.03
N ARG A 66 2.51 11.23 2.08
CA ARG A 66 2.27 11.65 3.47
C ARG A 66 3.29 11.04 4.43
N ASN A 67 3.35 11.64 5.62
CA ASN A 67 4.09 11.09 6.76
C ASN A 67 3.10 10.41 7.70
N GLU A 68 3.50 9.25 8.19
CA GLU A 68 2.75 8.53 9.20
C GLU A 68 3.37 8.71 10.60
N PRO A 69 2.57 8.63 11.67
CA PRO A 69 3.03 8.82 13.05
C PRO A 69 4.15 7.85 13.49
N TRP A 70 4.29 6.71 12.81
CA TRP A 70 5.27 5.67 13.12
C TRP A 70 6.56 5.77 12.29
N GLY A 71 6.77 6.87 11.55
CA GLY A 71 8.02 7.16 10.83
C GLY A 71 8.02 6.80 9.35
N ASP A 72 6.91 6.28 8.79
CA ASP A 72 6.86 6.01 7.36
C ASP A 72 6.58 7.30 6.58
N ARG A 73 7.29 7.49 5.46
CA ARG A 73 6.91 8.46 4.43
C ARG A 73 6.63 7.71 3.15
N HIS A 74 5.39 7.75 2.68
CA HIS A 74 4.97 6.88 1.59
C HIS A 74 3.83 7.43 0.73
N PHE A 75 3.66 6.83 -0.45
CA PHE A 75 2.55 7.06 -1.37
C PHE A 75 2.26 5.78 -2.16
N ALA A 76 1.05 5.67 -2.70
CA ALA A 76 0.65 4.48 -3.45
C ALA A 76 0.26 4.79 -4.90
N ILE A 77 0.57 3.84 -5.77
CA ILE A 77 0.14 3.80 -7.17
C ILE A 77 -0.59 2.48 -7.45
N LYS A 78 -1.23 2.42 -8.62
CA LYS A 78 -1.75 1.17 -9.18
C LYS A 78 -1.01 0.85 -10.46
N ASP A 79 -0.51 -0.38 -10.57
CA ASP A 79 0.06 -0.85 -11.82
C ASP A 79 -1.02 -1.06 -12.90
N PRO A 80 -0.65 -1.24 -14.17
CA PRO A 80 -1.62 -1.51 -15.24
C PRO A 80 -2.46 -2.79 -15.06
N ASN A 81 -2.01 -3.73 -14.22
CA ASN A 81 -2.75 -4.97 -13.90
C ASN A 81 -3.72 -4.80 -12.73
N GLY A 82 -3.78 -3.61 -12.13
CA GLY A 82 -4.65 -3.30 -11.00
C GLY A 82 -4.07 -3.67 -9.63
N ILE A 83 -2.76 -3.95 -9.55
CA ILE A 83 -2.04 -4.27 -8.31
C ILE A 83 -1.61 -2.95 -7.65
N GLY A 84 -1.92 -2.80 -6.37
CA GLY A 84 -1.47 -1.66 -5.58
C GLY A 84 0.00 -1.81 -5.21
N ILE A 85 0.76 -0.72 -5.38
CA ILE A 85 2.17 -0.64 -5.02
C ILE A 85 2.35 0.54 -4.09
N ASP A 86 2.79 0.28 -2.86
CA ASP A 86 3.21 1.31 -1.91
C ASP A 86 4.71 1.53 -1.98
N ILE A 87 5.10 2.80 -2.03
CA ILE A 87 6.48 3.23 -2.22
C ILE A 87 6.84 4.04 -0.99
N VAL A 88 7.80 3.54 -0.21
CA VAL A 88 8.06 4.02 1.14
C VAL A 88 9.54 4.30 1.39
N THR A 89 9.81 5.37 2.13
CA THR A 89 11.07 5.57 2.83
C THR A 89 10.78 5.47 4.33
N TYR A 90 11.44 4.53 5.00
CA TYR A 90 11.31 4.37 6.45
C TYR A 90 12.21 5.38 7.17
N THR A 91 11.63 6.09 8.14
CA THR A 91 12.36 6.94 9.08
C THR A 91 12.13 6.46 10.51
N GLU A 92 12.94 6.94 11.46
CA GLU A 92 12.69 6.63 12.87
C GLU A 92 11.36 7.28 13.31
N PRO A 93 10.53 6.59 14.12
CA PRO A 93 9.34 7.20 14.70
C PRO A 93 9.69 8.43 15.53
N GLU A 94 8.86 9.47 15.49
CA GLU A 94 8.98 10.65 16.37
C GLU A 94 8.59 10.34 17.83
#